data_AF-A0A2V6JLN5-F1
#
_entry.id   AF-A0A2V6JLN5-F1
#
_cell.length_a   1.000
_cell.length_b   1.000
_cell.length_c   1.000
_cell.angle_alpha   90.00
_cell.angle_beta   90.00
_cell.angle_gamma   90.00
#
_symmetry.space_group_name_H-M   'P 1'
#
loop_
_entity.id
_entity.type
_entity.pdbx_description
1 polymer ?
#
loop_
_entity_poly.entity_id
_entity_poly.type
_entity_poly.pdbx_seq_one_letter_code
_entity_poly.pdbx_strand_id
1 'polypeptide(L)' 'MASKNSAPLVASHPLTHVDDYLEIGQKAGASDVHLAANARPKWRLHGRLEPIWPDAPRLT' A
#
# COMPACT_ATOMS: atom_id res chain seq x y z
N MET A 1 21.69 -1.62 28.14
CA MET A 1 21.09 -2.43 27.05
C MET A 1 19.62 -2.05 26.93
N ALA A 2 19.27 -1.10 26.05
CA ALA A 2 17.87 -0.72 25.81
C ALA A 2 17.52 -1.10 24.37
N SER A 3 16.51 -1.97 24.23
CA SER A 3 16.10 -2.59 22.97
C SER A 3 15.58 -1.53 22.00
N LYS A 4 16.24 -1.38 20.85
CA LYS A 4 15.73 -0.63 19.70
C LYS A 4 14.62 -1.45 19.03
N ASN A 5 13.42 -1.42 19.59
CA ASN A 5 12.21 -1.77 18.83
C ASN A 5 11.72 -0.54 18.08
N SER A 6 12.52 -0.11 17.11
CA SER A 6 12.08 0.86 16.11
C SER A 6 11.39 0.05 15.01
N ALA A 7 10.09 -0.21 15.17
CA ALA A 7 9.26 -0.57 14.02
C ALA A 7 9.51 0.52 12.96
N PRO A 8 9.81 0.16 11.70
CA PRO A 8 10.04 1.16 10.68
C PRO A 8 8.79 2.05 10.62
N LEU A 9 8.99 3.35 10.78
CA LEU A 9 8.00 4.37 10.46
C LEU A 9 7.75 4.22 8.96
N VAL A 10 6.81 3.34 8.60
CA VAL A 10 6.30 3.23 7.23
C VAL A 10 5.75 4.61 6.93
N ALA A 11 6.47 5.37 6.11
CA ALA A 11 6.11 6.73 5.78
C ALA A 11 4.66 6.72 5.28
N SER A 12 3.75 7.28 6.08
CA SER A 12 2.34 7.44 5.74
C SER A 12 2.20 8.59 4.74
N HIS A 13 2.77 8.40 3.56
CA HIS A 13 2.70 9.34 2.45
C HIS A 13 2.22 8.53 1.24
N PRO A 14 1.29 9.07 0.43
CA PRO A 14 0.95 8.41 -0.82
C PRO A 14 2.23 8.22 -1.61
N LEU A 15 2.47 6.99 -2.07
CA LEU A 15 3.59 6.73 -2.97
C LEU A 15 3.39 7.62 -4.20
N THR A 16 4.46 8.25 -4.64
CA THR A 16 4.36 9.35 -5.62
C THR A 16 4.29 8.84 -7.05
N HIS A 17 4.71 7.60 -7.29
CA HIS A 17 4.74 6.98 -8.60
C HIS A 17 3.93 5.68 -8.63
N VAL A 18 3.32 5.38 -9.77
CA VAL A 18 2.53 4.14 -9.97
C VAL A 18 3.37 2.88 -9.73
N ASP A 19 4.66 2.92 -10.07
CA ASP A 19 5.56 1.77 -9.96
C ASP A 19 5.73 1.28 -8.52
N ASP A 20 5.73 2.19 -7.54
CA ASP A 20 5.84 1.82 -6.13
C ASP A 20 4.65 0.97 -5.68
N TYR A 21 3.44 1.29 -6.17
CA TYR A 21 2.25 0.50 -5.91
C TYR A 21 2.31 -0.86 -6.59
N LEU A 22 2.84 -0.92 -7.81
CA LEU A 22 3.01 -2.17 -8.55
C LEU A 22 4.04 -3.08 -7.88
N GLU A 23 5.16 -2.54 -7.41
CA GLU A 23 6.19 -3.28 -6.70
C GLU A 23 5.63 -3.92 -5.42
N ILE A 24 4.87 -3.15 -4.63
CA ILE A 24 4.19 -3.66 -3.43
C ILE A 24 3.18 -4.74 -3.79
N GLY A 25 2.35 -4.51 -4.81
CA GLY A 25 1.37 -5.48 -5.28
C GLY A 25 2.01 -6.80 -5.72
N GLN A 26 3.09 -6.75 -6.48
CA GLN A 26 3.84 -7.93 -6.93
C GLN A 26 4.45 -8.69 -5.75
N LYS A 27 5.10 -8.00 -4.81
CA LYS A 27 5.68 -8.62 -3.61
C LYS A 27 4.62 -9.30 -2.73
N ALA A 28 3.41 -8.75 -2.68
CA ALA A 28 2.30 -9.33 -1.93
C ALA A 28 1.59 -10.47 -2.67
N GLY A 29 1.81 -10.63 -3.98
CA GLY A 29 1.06 -11.61 -4.80
C GLY A 29 -0.35 -11.14 -5.14
N ALA A 30 -0.58 -9.83 -5.20
CA ALA A 30 -1.82 -9.26 -5.70
C ALA A 30 -1.94 -9.48 -7.22
N SER A 31 -3.15 -9.80 -7.70
CA SER A 31 -3.43 -9.91 -9.14
C SER A 31 -3.64 -8.56 -9.80
N ASP A 32 -4.23 -7.61 -9.05
CA ASP A 32 -4.62 -6.30 -9.55
C ASP A 32 -4.31 -5.23 -8.50
N VAL A 33 -3.92 -4.04 -8.97
CA VAL A 33 -3.78 -2.83 -8.16
C VAL A 33 -4.79 -1.80 -8.67
N HIS A 34 -5.61 -1.27 -7.78
CA HIS A 34 -6.68 -0.32 -8.07
C HIS A 34 -6.31 1.07 -7.53
N LEU A 35 -5.93 1.96 -8.45
CA LEU A 35 -5.64 3.37 -8.18
C LEU A 35 -6.68 4.23 -8.89
N ALA A 36 -7.44 5.04 -8.14
CA ALA A 36 -8.47 5.91 -8.69
C ALA A 36 -8.49 7.26 -7.96
N ALA A 37 -8.81 8.32 -8.69
CA ALA A 37 -8.94 9.66 -8.14
C ALA A 37 -9.99 9.71 -7.01
N ASN A 38 -9.70 10.46 -5.96
CA ASN A 38 -10.51 10.59 -4.74
C ASN A 38 -10.82 9.27 -4.00
N ALA A 39 -10.11 8.18 -4.31
CA ALA A 39 -10.27 6.88 -3.66
C ALA A 39 -9.01 6.48 -2.90
N ARG A 40 -9.16 5.61 -1.91
CA ARG A 40 -8.01 4.94 -1.28
C ARG A 40 -7.48 3.86 -2.22
N PRO A 41 -6.15 3.68 -2.32
CA PRO A 41 -5.58 2.61 -3.12
C PRO A 41 -6.01 1.24 -2.55
N LYS A 42 -6.36 0.32 -3.45
CA LYS A 42 -6.78 -1.05 -3.12
C LYS A 42 -6.02 -2.04 -3.99
N TRP A 43 -6.01 -3.30 -3.57
CA TRP A 43 -5.51 -4.40 -4.38
C TRP A 43 -6.50 -5.56 -4.40
N ARG A 44 -6.30 -6.48 -5.33
CA ARG A 44 -6.92 -7.80 -5.28
C ARG A 44 -5.90 -8.83 -4.83
N LEU A 45 -5.96 -9.24 -3.58
CA LEU A 45 -5.08 -10.26 -3.02
C LEU A 45 -5.82 -11.60 -2.95
N HIS A 46 -5.32 -12.61 -3.69
CA HIS A 46 -5.93 -13.95 -3.77
C HIS A 46 -7.47 -13.91 -4.02
N GLY A 47 -7.89 -13.03 -4.92
CA GLY A 47 -9.31 -12.84 -5.28
C GLY A 47 -10.09 -11.85 -4.41
N ARG A 48 -9.55 -11.41 -3.27
CA ARG A 48 -10.22 -10.50 -2.33
C ARG A 48 -9.81 -9.05 -2.59
N LEU A 49 -10.81 -8.17 -2.74
CA LEU A 49 -10.59 -6.74 -2.88
C LEU A 49 -10.49 -6.10 -1.49
N GLU A 50 -9.34 -5.50 -1.19
CA GLU A 50 -9.09 -4.88 0.11
C GLU A 50 -8.10 -3.70 -0.01
N PRO A 51 -8.00 -2.81 0.99
CA PRO A 51 -6.99 -1.75 0.99
C PRO A 51 -5.58 -2.33 0.96
N ILE A 52 -4.65 -1.65 0.28
CA ILE A 52 -3.23 -2.06 0.28
C ILE A 52 -2.63 -1.93 1.69
N TRP A 53 -3.06 -0.89 2.43
CA TRP A 53 -2.81 -0.73 3.86
C TRP A 53 -3.97 0.01 4.56
N PRO A 54 -4.17 -0.15 5.88
CA PRO A 54 -5.36 0.33 6.59
C PRO A 54 -5.57 1.85 6.48
N ASP A 55 -4.50 2.63 6.61
CA ASP A 55 -4.55 4.09 6.69
C ASP A 55 -4.15 4.76 5.37
N ALA A 56 -4.39 4.10 4.23
CA ALA A 56 -4.03 4.66 2.94
C ALA A 56 -4.76 5.97 2.67
N PRO A 57 -4.03 7.05 2.31
CA PRO A 57 -4.64 8.32 1.98
C PRO A 57 -5.49 8.20 0.71
N ARG A 58 -6.46 9.11 0.54
CA ARG A 58 -7.15 9.24 -0.74
C ARG A 58 -6.17 9.82 -1.77
N LEU A 59 -6.13 9.21 -2.95
CA LEU A 59 -5.41 9.75 -4.09
C LEU A 59 -6.14 10.98 -4.62
N THR A 60 -5.41 11.93 -5.17
CA THR A 60 -5.92 13.17 -5.78
C THR A 60 -5.87 13.08 -7.29
#